data_AF-A0A934V8G9-F1
#
_entry.id   AF-A0A934V8G9-F1
#
_cell.length_a   1.000
_cell.length_b   1.000
_cell.length_c   1.000
_cell.angle_alpha   90.00
_cell.angle_beta   90.00
_cell.angle_gamma   90.00
#
_symmetry.space_group_name_H-M   'P 1'
#
loop_
_entity.id
_entity.type
_entity.pdbx_description
1 polymer ?
#
loop_
_entity_poly.entity_id
_entity_poly.type
_entity_poly.pdbx_seq_one_letter_code
_entity_poly.pdbx_strand_id
1 'polypeptide(L)' 'MKFLLRIFAGTLIRIRNGSADCVKGKVMGWRLDAISELAADANLDAGEIWVNGNGTVGFSNDIPQELHQRIRNVMASD' A
#
# COMPACT_ATOMS: atom_id res chain seq x y z
N MET A 1 -16.44 -1.35 9.96
CA MET A 1 -16.74 -1.57 8.51
C MET A 1 -15.49 -1.39 7.63
N LYS A 2 -14.37 -2.09 7.91
CA LYS A 2 -13.13 -2.05 7.08
C LYS A 2 -12.87 -3.35 6.29
N PHE A 3 -13.55 -4.44 6.64
CA PHE A 3 -13.38 -5.75 6.01
C PHE A 3 -13.94 -5.84 4.58
N LEU A 4 -15.03 -5.12 4.29
CA LEU A 4 -15.65 -5.13 2.94
C LEU A 4 -14.78 -4.39 1.90
N LEU A 5 -14.08 -3.32 2.30
CA LEU A 5 -13.16 -2.60 1.40
C LEU A 5 -12.01 -3.48 0.91
N ARG A 6 -11.60 -4.47 1.72
CA ARG A 6 -10.53 -5.43 1.40
C ARG A 6 -10.96 -6.45 0.35
N ILE A 7 -12.25 -6.80 0.29
CA ILE A 7 -12.80 -7.75 -0.72
C ILE A 7 -13.00 -7.05 -2.07
N PHE A 8 -13.50 -5.81 -2.07
CA PHE A 8 -13.72 -5.00 -3.28
C PHE A 8 -12.50 -4.23 -3.76
N ALA A 9 -11.34 -4.39 -3.10
CA ALA A 9 -10.09 -3.83 -3.58
C ALA A 9 -9.72 -4.44 -4.94
N GLY A 10 -9.49 -3.57 -5.93
CA GLY A 10 -8.94 -3.95 -7.24
C GLY A 10 -7.46 -4.32 -7.12
N THR A 11 -6.76 -3.65 -6.20
CA THR A 11 -5.35 -3.89 -5.90
C THR A 11 -5.12 -4.02 -4.40
N LEU A 12 -4.30 -5.00 -3.98
CA LEU A 12 -3.87 -5.20 -2.61
C LEU A 12 -2.34 -5.34 -2.58
N ILE A 13 -1.69 -4.47 -1.83
CA ILE A 13 -0.25 -4.51 -1.55
C ILE A 13 -0.08 -4.85 -0.07
N ARG A 14 0.80 -5.80 0.21
CA ARG A 14 1.18 -6.20 1.56
C ARG A 14 2.62 -5.78 1.81
N ILE A 15 2.86 -5.19 2.97
CA ILE A 15 4.19 -4.87 3.47
C ILE A 15 4.55 -5.91 4.52
N ARG A 16 5.74 -6.48 4.42
CA ARG A 16 6.32 -7.39 5.40
C ARG A 16 7.82 -7.16 5.50
N ASN A 17 8.32 -6.93 6.72
CA ASN A 17 9.73 -6.70 7.04
C ASN A 17 10.36 -5.62 6.12
N GLY A 18 9.67 -4.49 5.92
CA GLY A 18 10.15 -3.41 5.04
C GLY A 18 10.03 -3.68 3.53
N SER A 19 9.50 -4.82 3.08
CA SER A 19 9.29 -5.10 1.65
C SER A 19 7.81 -5.11 1.27
N ALA A 20 7.48 -4.50 0.14
CA ALA A 20 6.14 -4.43 -0.39
C ALA A 20 5.93 -5.43 -1.54
N ASP A 21 4.83 -6.19 -1.48
CA ASP A 21 4.46 -7.20 -2.47
C ASP A 21 3.00 -7.02 -2.90
N CYS A 22 2.72 -7.20 -4.19
CA CYS A 22 1.38 -7.11 -4.75
C CYS A 22 0.64 -8.46 -4.63
N VAL A 23 -0.20 -8.58 -3.61
CA VAL A 23 -1.00 -9.79 -3.35
C VAL A 23 -2.18 -9.93 -4.31
N LYS A 24 -2.74 -8.82 -4.78
CA LYS A 24 -3.88 -8.81 -5.71
C LYS A 24 -3.79 -7.62 -6.66
N GLY A 25 -4.21 -7.82 -7.91
CA GLY A 25 -4.26 -6.78 -8.92
C GLY A 25 -2.95 -6.67 -9.70
N LYS A 26 -2.68 -5.49 -10.24
CA LYS A 26 -1.42 -5.18 -10.93
C LYS A 26 -0.88 -3.85 -10.40
N VAL A 27 0.39 -3.87 -10.03
CA VAL A 27 1.16 -2.70 -9.61
C VAL A 27 2.48 -2.74 -10.36
N MET A 28 2.93 -1.59 -10.86
CA MET A 28 4.23 -1.49 -11.52
C MET A 28 5.35 -1.77 -10.51
N GLY A 29 6.40 -2.48 -10.93
CA GLY A 29 7.53 -2.85 -10.06
C GLY A 29 8.13 -1.64 -9.34
N TRP A 30 8.36 -0.55 -10.06
CA TRP A 30 8.92 0.68 -9.49
C TRP A 30 8.07 1.29 -8.36
N ARG A 31 6.74 1.10 -8.37
CA ARG A 31 5.86 1.55 -7.27
C ARG A 31 6.02 0.66 -6.04
N LEU A 32 6.20 -0.65 -6.24
CA LEU A 32 6.49 -1.57 -5.13
C LEU A 32 7.86 -1.30 -4.52
N ASP A 33 8.86 -0.99 -5.35
CA ASP A 33 10.20 -0.61 -4.89
C ASP A 33 10.14 0.67 -4.06
N ALA A 34 9.47 1.71 -4.55
CA ALA A 34 9.29 2.96 -3.81
C ALA A 34 8.52 2.76 -2.49
N ILE A 35 7.47 1.93 -2.47
CA ILE A 35 6.76 1.61 -1.22
C ILE A 35 7.64 0.81 -0.26
N SER A 36 8.50 -0.08 -0.78
CA SER A 36 9.46 -0.84 0.04
C SER A 36 10.50 0.08 0.68
N GLU A 37 11.03 1.04 -0.07
CA GLU A 37 11.95 2.06 0.45
C GLU A 37 11.29 2.88 1.57
N LEU A 38 10.06 3.36 1.34
CA LEU A 38 9.28 4.06 2.37
C LEU A 38 9.01 3.21 3.62
N ALA A 39 8.76 1.91 3.44
CA ALA A 39 8.53 0.99 4.55
C ALA A 39 9.81 0.71 5.33
N ALA A 40 10.94 0.53 4.64
CA ALA A 40 12.24 0.33 5.25
C ALA A 40 12.69 1.56 6.03
N ASP A 41 12.57 2.76 5.46
CA ASP A 41 12.89 4.03 6.13
C ASP A 41 12.13 4.22 7.44
N ALA A 42 10.86 3.78 7.45
CA ALA A 42 9.98 3.91 8.59
C ALA A 42 10.05 2.73 9.58
N ASN A 43 10.94 1.74 9.34
CA ASN A 43 11.01 0.48 10.09
C ASN A 43 9.64 -0.23 10.20
N LEU A 44 8.90 -0.27 9.09
CA LEU A 44 7.57 -0.85 9.03
C LEU A 44 7.64 -2.38 8.84
N ASP A 45 7.35 -3.11 9.91
CA ASP A 45 7.37 -4.58 9.90
C ASP A 45 6.19 -5.20 9.16
N ALA A 46 5.01 -4.57 9.22
CA ALA A 46 3.80 -5.09 8.61
C ALA A 46 2.86 -3.95 8.21
N GLY A 47 2.11 -4.17 7.13
CA GLY A 47 1.06 -3.25 6.72
C GLY A 47 0.32 -3.75 5.49
N GLU A 48 -0.86 -3.20 5.25
CA GLU A 48 -1.58 -3.44 4.01
C GLU A 48 -2.09 -2.15 3.40
N ILE A 49 -1.94 -2.04 2.09
CA ILE A 49 -2.43 -0.94 1.28
C ILE A 49 -3.42 -1.56 0.29
N TRP A 50 -4.61 -0.98 0.18
CA TRP A 50 -5.58 -1.40 -0.82
C TRP A 50 -6.02 -0.23 -1.69
N VAL A 51 -6.24 -0.51 -2.97
CA VAL A 51 -6.79 0.45 -3.92
C VAL A 51 -8.14 -0.08 -4.39
N ASN A 52 -9.19 0.73 -4.21
CA ASN A 52 -10.51 0.39 -4.73
C ASN A 52 -10.60 0.66 -6.24
N GLY A 53 -11.70 0.25 -6.88
CA GLY A 53 -11.91 0.47 -8.32
C GLY A 53 -11.96 1.95 -8.76
N ASN A 54 -12.08 2.89 -7.83
CA ASN A 54 -12.08 4.33 -8.08
C ASN A 54 -10.70 4.98 -7.85
N GLY A 55 -9.64 4.17 -7.67
CA GLY A 55 -8.28 4.66 -7.40
C GLY A 55 -8.07 5.19 -5.97
N THR A 56 -9.03 5.02 -5.05
CA THR A 56 -8.85 5.44 -3.66
C THR A 56 -7.94 4.47 -2.91
N VAL A 57 -6.87 5.01 -2.33
CA VAL A 57 -5.90 4.27 -1.52
C VAL A 57 -6.34 4.25 -0.05
N GLY A 58 -6.43 3.06 0.53
CA GLY A 58 -6.66 2.83 1.96
C GLY A 58 -5.50 2.05 2.59
N PHE A 59 -5.42 2.13 3.92
CA PHE A 59 -4.29 1.65 4.72
C PHE A 59 -4.76 0.84 5.93
N SER A 60 -4.03 -0.22 6.28
CA SER A 60 -4.19 -0.89 7.56
C SER A 60 -3.79 0.03 8.71
N ASN A 61 -4.21 -0.32 9.93
CA ASN A 61 -3.87 0.47 11.12
C ASN A 61 -2.37 0.41 11.45
N ASP A 62 -1.65 -0.57 10.88
CA ASP A 62 -0.22 -0.78 11.11
C ASP A 62 0.63 0.25 10.36
N ILE A 63 0.08 0.89 9.32
CA ILE A 63 0.79 1.91 8.54
C ILE A 63 0.62 3.29 9.22
N PRO A 64 1.71 3.93 9.67
CA PRO A 64 1.68 5.26 10.27
C PRO A 64 1.04 6.31 9.35
N GLN A 65 0.25 7.23 9.92
CA GLN A 65 -0.43 8.27 9.16
C GLN A 65 0.52 9.18 8.36
N GLU A 66 1.72 9.41 8.88
CA GLU A 66 2.78 10.18 8.20
C GLU A 66 3.19 9.57 6.84
N LEU A 67 3.08 8.25 6.68
CA LEU A 67 3.39 7.58 5.42
C LEU A 67 2.22 7.61 4.42
N HIS A 68 0.99 7.84 4.89
CA HIS A 68 -0.20 7.74 4.05
C HIS A 68 -0.12 8.67 2.84
N GLN A 69 0.35 9.90 3.04
CA GLN A 69 0.46 10.86 1.93
C GLN A 69 1.59 10.51 0.97
N ARG A 70 2.74 10.04 1.48
CA ARG A 70 3.87 9.60 0.63
C ARG A 70 3.47 8.41 -0.24
N ILE A 71 2.80 7.41 0.34
CA ILE A 71 2.33 6.24 -0.39
C ILE A 71 1.25 6.62 -1.42
N ARG A 72 0.31 7.52 -1.08
CA ARG A 72 -0.67 8.03 -2.06
C ARG A 72 0.00 8.67 -3.27
N ASN A 73 1.05 9.46 -3.06
CA ASN A 73 1.78 10.10 -4.15
C ASN A 73 2.41 9.04 -5.07
N VAL A 74 3.07 8.01 -4.52
CA VAL A 74 3.65 6.90 -5.30
C VAL A 74 2.56 6.19 -6.14
N MET A 75 1.38 5.99 -5.56
CA MET A 75 0.28 5.30 -6.23
C MET A 75 -0.42 6.16 -7.30
N ALA A 76 -0.32 7.48 -7.21
CA ALA A 76 -0.92 8.44 -8.15
C ALA A 76 0.01 8.88 -9.28
N SER A 77 1.33 8.68 -9.15
CA SER A 77 2.30 9.01 -10.19
C SER A 77 2.19 8.06 -11.38
N ASP A 78 1.90 8.59 -12.58
CA ASP A 78 1.84 7.86 -13.86
C ASP A 78 3.23 7.40 -14.35
#